data_AF-A0AAW2XMK9-F1
#
_entry.id   AF-A0AAW2XMK9-F1
#
_cell.length_a   1.000
_cell.length_b   1.000
_cell.length_c   1.000
_cell.angle_alpha   90.00
_cell.angle_beta   90.00
_cell.angle_gamma   90.00
#
_symmetry.space_group_name_H-M   'P 1'
#
loop_
_entity.id
_entity.type
_entity.pdbx_description
1 polymer ?
#
loop_
_entity_poly.entity_id
_entity_poly.type
_entity_poly.pdbx_seq_one_letter_code
_entity_poly.pdbx_strand_id
1 'polypeptide(L)'
;MTNVHQAKGFLQTIQQLLEADHSNDLLLLLERMARLILLKAAQLEQSMLQQRAKIQCLKEGSVFEDLLSKDSSTKGITKDIPYYLRKW
;
A
#
# COMPACT_ATOMS: atom_id res chain seq x y z
N MET A 1 -5.64 -15.55 4.70
CA MET A 1 -5.04 -14.92 3.50
C MET A 1 -5.35 -13.43 3.54
N THR A 2 -4.44 -12.55 3.12
CA THR A 2 -4.72 -11.11 3.05
C THR A 2 -5.50 -10.77 1.78
N ASN A 3 -6.25 -9.67 1.80
CA ASN A 3 -7.02 -9.18 0.64
C ASN A 3 -6.11 -8.98 -0.58
N VAL A 4 -4.87 -8.53 -0.37
CA VAL A 4 -3.86 -8.39 -1.42
C VAL A 4 -3.50 -9.73 -2.04
N HIS A 5 -3.32 -10.78 -1.23
CA HIS A 5 -2.99 -12.11 -1.74
C HIS A 5 -4.11 -12.70 -2.58
N GLN A 6 -5.36 -12.55 -2.16
CA GLN A 6 -6.52 -13.00 -2.92
C GLN A 6 -6.68 -12.21 -4.23
N ALA A 7 -6.51 -10.88 -4.19
CA ALA A 7 -6.57 -10.05 -5.39
C ALA A 7 -5.46 -10.38 -6.41
N LYS A 8 -4.25 -10.73 -5.94
CA LYS A 8 -3.16 -11.22 -6.80
C LYS A 8 -3.52 -12.55 -7.45
N GLY A 9 -4.05 -13.51 -6.69
CA GLY A 9 -4.48 -14.80 -7.22
C GLY A 9 -5.55 -14.62 -8.31
N PHE A 10 -6.53 -13.76 -8.06
CA PHE A 10 -7.57 -13.45 -9.04
C PHE A 10 -7.02 -12.82 -10.33
N LEU A 11 -6.14 -11.82 -10.23
CA LEU A 11 -5.49 -11.21 -11.39
C LEU A 11 -4.67 -12.23 -12.19
N GLN A 12 -3.94 -13.12 -11.50
CA GLN A 12 -3.15 -14.16 -12.14
C GLN A 12 -4.02 -15.14 -12.95
N THR A 13 -5.17 -15.56 -12.39
CA THR A 13 -6.13 -16.42 -13.12
C THR A 13 -6.66 -15.72 -14.38
N ILE A 14 -6.98 -14.43 -14.30
CA ILE A 14 -7.47 -13.68 -15.47
C ILE A 14 -6.39 -13.54 -16.53
N GLN A 15 -5.15 -13.30 -16.14
CA GLN A 15 -4.02 -13.20 -17.06
C GLN A 15 -3.78 -14.54 -17.79
N GLN A 16 -3.89 -15.67 -17.11
CA GLN A 16 -3.82 -17.00 -17.73
C GLN A 16 -4.96 -17.23 -18.75
N LEU A 17 -6.17 -16.74 -18.47
CA LEU A 17 -7.27 -16.81 -19.42
C LEU A 17 -7.04 -15.91 -20.63
N LEU A 18 -6.44 -14.73 -20.40
CA LEU A 18 -6.09 -13.79 -21.46
C LEU A 18 -4.98 -14.35 -22.36
N GLU A 19 -4.07 -15.16 -21.82
CA GLU A 19 -3.05 -15.89 -22.59
C GLU A 19 -3.65 -16.91 -23.57
N ALA A 20 -4.82 -17.46 -23.24
CA ALA A 20 -5.54 -18.38 -24.12
C ALA A 20 -6.39 -17.64 -25.19
N ASP A 21 -6.91 -16.45 -24.86
CA ASP A 21 -7.70 -15.61 -25.78
C ASP A 21 -7.45 -14.11 -25.53
N HIS A 22 -6.41 -13.60 -26.19
CA HIS A 22 -5.94 -12.22 -26.02
C HIS A 22 -6.88 -11.15 -26.58
N SER A 23 -7.79 -11.53 -27.47
CA SER A 23 -8.75 -10.67 -28.17
C SER A 23 -10.08 -10.54 -27.44
N ASN A 24 -10.22 -11.22 -26.30
CA ASN A 24 -11.47 -11.22 -25.57
C ASN A 24 -11.69 -9.92 -24.79
N ASP A 25 -12.54 -9.04 -25.31
CA ASP A 25 -12.86 -7.75 -24.70
C ASP A 25 -13.38 -7.89 -23.26
N LEU A 26 -14.12 -8.96 -22.96
CA LEU A 26 -14.61 -9.22 -21.60
C LEU A 26 -13.47 -9.56 -20.65
N LEU A 27 -12.52 -10.41 -21.08
CA LEU A 27 -11.36 -10.74 -20.25
C LEU A 27 -10.44 -9.53 -20.08
N LEU A 28 -10.28 -8.69 -21.10
CA LEU A 28 -9.53 -7.44 -21.02
C LEU A 28 -10.15 -6.45 -20.03
N LEU A 29 -11.48 -6.32 -20.02
CA LEU A 29 -12.18 -5.51 -19.03
C LEU A 29 -11.99 -6.07 -17.61
N LEU A 30 -12.12 -7.39 -17.47
CA LEU A 30 -11.97 -8.08 -16.20
C LEU A 30 -10.55 -7.94 -15.63
N GLU A 31 -9.54 -7.97 -16.50
CA GLU A 31 -8.13 -7.76 -16.15
C GLU A 31 -7.89 -6.36 -15.59
N ARG A 32 -8.44 -5.33 -16.25
CA ARG A 32 -8.39 -3.94 -15.75
C ARG A 32 -9.07 -3.81 -14.39
N MET A 33 -10.24 -4.42 -14.20
CA MET A 33 -10.94 -4.42 -12.92
C MET A 33 -10.15 -5.12 -11.83
N ALA A 34 -9.52 -6.26 -12.14
CA ALA A 34 -8.68 -6.98 -11.19
C ALA A 34 -7.47 -6.18 -10.73
N ARG A 35 -6.82 -5.43 -11.63
CA ARG A 35 -5.75 -4.50 -11.27
C ARG A 35 -6.23 -3.40 -10.32
N LEU A 36 -7.42 -2.83 -10.57
CA LEU A 36 -8.03 -1.83 -9.67
C LEU A 36 -8.32 -2.40 -8.28
N ILE A 37 -8.88 -3.61 -8.22
CA ILE A 37 -9.15 -4.31 -6.96
C ILE A 37 -7.84 -4.56 -6.20
N LEU A 38 -6.79 -5.01 -6.87
CA LEU A 38 -5.48 -5.22 -6.26
C LEU A 38 -4.89 -3.93 -5.69
N LEU A 39 -4.97 -2.82 -6.43
CA LEU A 39 -4.53 -1.50 -5.95
C LEU A 39 -5.29 -1.08 -4.69
N LYS A 40 -6.62 -1.23 -4.69
CA LYS A 40 -7.46 -0.89 -3.54
C LYS A 40 -7.16 -1.77 -2.33
N ALA A 41 -6.94 -3.06 -2.53
CA ALA A 41 -6.55 -3.98 -1.47
C ALA A 41 -5.22 -3.56 -0.83
N ALA A 42 -4.22 -3.17 -1.65
CA ALA A 42 -2.92 -2.72 -1.17
C ALA A 42 -3.02 -1.41 -0.38
N GLN A 43 -3.81 -0.44 -0.88
CA GLN A 43 -4.05 0.83 -0.18
C GLN A 43 -4.71 0.62 1.19
N LEU A 44 -5.68 -0.29 1.26
CA LEU A 44 -6.36 -0.62 2.51
C LEU A 44 -5.39 -1.26 3.51
N GLU A 45 -4.59 -2.23 3.06
CA GLU A 45 -3.61 -2.90 3.91
C GLU A 45 -2.56 -1.92 4.45
N GLN A 46 -2.06 -1.02 3.60
CA GLN A 46 -1.15 0.05 4.02
C GLN A 46 -1.79 1.00 5.04
N SER A 47 -3.03 1.43 4.82
CA SER A 47 -3.75 2.29 5.75
C SER A 47 -3.96 1.62 7.11
N MET A 48 -4.34 0.34 7.11
CA MET A 48 -4.48 -0.45 8.34
C MET A 48 -3.15 -0.56 9.10
N LEU A 49 -2.03 -0.77 8.40
CA LEU A 49 -0.70 -0.81 9.02
C LEU A 49 -0.31 0.54 9.63
N GLN A 50 -0.56 1.64 8.92
CA GLN A 50 -0.32 2.98 9.43
C GLN A 50 -1.15 3.29 10.68
N GLN A 51 -2.43 2.91 10.67
CA GLN A 51 -3.31 3.06 11.83
C GLN A 51 -2.83 2.24 13.02
N ARG A 52 -2.38 1.00 12.80
CA ARG A 52 -1.80 0.16 13.87
C ARG A 52 -0.54 0.78 14.45
N ALA A 53 0.37 1.26 13.61
CA ALA A 53 1.57 1.95 14.05
C ALA A 53 1.24 3.21 14.87
N LYS A 54 0.24 4.00 14.45
CA LYS A 54 -0.23 5.17 15.19
C LYS A 54 -0.79 4.78 16.57
N ILE A 55 -1.63 3.76 16.63
CA ILE A 55 -2.18 3.26 17.90
C ILE A 55 -1.06 2.75 18.82
N GLN A 56 -0.09 2.03 18.26
CA GLN A 56 1.06 1.52 19.04
C GLN A 56 1.91 2.68 19.58
N CYS A 57 2.22 3.68 18.76
CA CYS A 57 2.94 4.88 19.17
C CYS A 57 2.21 5.66 20.29
N LEU A 58 0.87 5.76 20.23
CA LEU A 58 0.07 6.40 21.27
C LEU A 58 0.01 5.57 22.56
N LYS A 59 -0.03 4.24 22.45
CA LYS A 59 0.04 3.33 23.61
C LYS A 59 1.40 3.36 24.30
N GLU A 60 2.46 3.54 23.53
CA GLU A 60 3.85 3.74 24.00
C GLU A 60 4.12 5.20 24.39
N GLY A 61 3.06 6.00 24.59
CA GLY A 61 3.06 7.45 24.83
C GLY A 61 3.87 7.98 26.03
N SER A 62 4.74 7.17 26.65
CA SER A 62 5.81 7.67 27.53
C SER A 62 7.12 7.97 26.78
N VAL A 63 7.33 7.45 25.56
CA VAL A 63 8.62 7.63 24.84
C VAL A 63 8.60 8.81 23.86
N PHE A 64 7.43 9.17 23.34
CA PHE A 64 7.32 10.23 22.33
C PHE A 64 7.39 11.66 22.92
N GLU A 65 6.93 11.87 24.16
CA GLU A 65 7.07 13.15 24.86
C GLU A 65 8.55 13.47 25.20
N ASP A 66 9.35 12.43 25.49
CA ASP A 66 10.80 12.56 25.72
C ASP A 66 11.58 12.90 24.44
N LEU A 67 11.11 12.43 23.26
CA LEU A 67 11.71 12.76 21.97
C LEU A 67 11.35 14.17 21.50
N LEU A 68 10.08 14.59 21.68
CA LEU A 68 9.64 15.95 21.35
C LEU A 68 10.26 17.02 22.26
N SER A 69 10.60 16.69 23.51
CA SER A 69 11.33 17.60 24.40
C SER A 69 12.79 17.83 23.97
N LYS A 70 13.42 16.87 23.26
CA LYS A 70 14.82 16.99 22.78
C LYS A 70 14.96 17.71 21.45
N ASP A 71 13.93 17.71 20.61
CA ASP A 71 13.99 18.27 19.24
C ASP A 71 13.74 19.79 19.17
N SER A 72 13.46 20.47 20.29
CA SER A 72 13.39 21.94 20.33
C SER A 72 14.75 22.65 20.16
N SER A 73 15.84 21.88 20.00
CA SER A 73 17.18 22.40 19.76
C SER A 73 17.85 21.70 18.58
N THR A 74 17.41 21.94 17.34
CA THR A 74 18.30 22.30 16.21
C THR A 74 17.51 22.61 14.94
N LYS A 75 17.95 23.68 14.28
CA LYS A 75 17.40 24.23 13.04
C LYS A 75 17.88 23.42 11.83
N GLY A 76 16.99 23.18 10.87
CA GLY A 76 17.32 23.25 9.43
C GLY A 76 17.28 21.96 8.58
N ILE A 77 16.47 22.03 7.50
CA ILE A 77 16.68 21.45 6.14
C ILE A 77 16.58 19.89 6.07
N THR A 78 15.75 19.20 5.26
CA THR A 78 15.45 19.27 3.83
C THR A 78 14.19 18.43 3.51
N LYS A 79 13.54 18.68 2.38
CA LYS A 79 12.41 17.91 1.83
C LYS A 79 12.89 16.54 1.32
N ASP A 80 12.62 15.45 2.04
CA ASP A 80 12.79 14.09 1.51
C ASP A 80 11.48 13.55 0.97
N ILE A 81 11.40 13.39 -0.35
CA ILE A 81 10.34 12.64 -1.02
C ILE A 81 10.66 11.15 -0.86
N PRO A 82 9.73 10.32 -0.35
CA PRO A 82 10.01 8.91 -0.10
C PRO A 82 10.32 8.09 -1.37
N TYR A 83 11.31 7.20 -1.26
CA TYR A 83 11.89 6.39 -2.34
C TYR A 83 10.93 5.47 -3.10
N TYR A 84 9.76 5.18 -2.56
CA TYR A 84 8.75 4.32 -3.19
C TYR A 84 7.90 5.03 -4.25
N LEU A 85 8.05 6.35 -4.43
CA LEU A 85 7.38 7.12 -5.49
C LEU A 85 8.18 7.22 -6.80
N ARG A 86 9.35 6.57 -6.92
CA ARG A 86 10.26 6.75 -8.08
C ARG A 86 10.24 5.65 -9.14
N LYS A 87 9.34 4.66 -9.05
CA LYS A 87 9.19 3.62 -10.08
C LYS A 87 7.75 3.19 -10.24
N TRP A 88 6.99 3.97 -11.00
CA TRP A 88 5.87 3.54 -11.83
C TRP A 88 5.80 4.46 -13.04
#